data_AF-A0A3S0WD03-F1
#
_entry.id   AF-A0A3S0WD03-F1
#
_cell.length_a   1.000
_cell.length_b   1.000
_cell.length_c   1.000
_cell.angle_alpha   90.00
_cell.angle_beta   90.00
_cell.angle_gamma   90.00
#
_symmetry.space_group_name_H-M   'P 1'
#
loop_
_entity.id
_entity.type
_entity.pdbx_description
1 polymer ?
#
loop_
_entity_poly.entity_id
_entity_poly.type
_entity_poly.pdbx_seq_one_letter_code
_entity_poly.pdbx_strand_id
1 'polypeptide(L)'
;MRRRREALSEFNIWPAFTDALGGLVMVLIFLITVFVITEVLIGREIMGKDTAIGQLQRIVEHLEGLAGDAEKEAARLRGRVQGLEGAVSERERVLAQLRAELATTQAAREALSSDKSQVEQNLSTAQAQAALLSVRAERLAAELERLNRALAANQQELAQRDAVIVQQKGRIEALDSALKKKLLERVEELEKYASDFFGRLREVFANNPDIKVVGDRFVFQSEVLFGSGEATLSPNGRGDLDKFAMVYQQLAARLPPDLPVIIEVQGHTDRVPVRGGRFASNWELSTARAQEVVNYLVQQGMPPQRLAAVGMAEYHPIDPADNPEAYRRNRRIELKITSR
;
A
#
# COMPACT_ATOMS: atom_id res chain seq x y z
N MET A 1 -4.05 -221.76 15.35
CA MET A 1 -3.01 -222.66 14.79
C MET A 1 -2.25 -221.92 13.71
N ARG A 2 -0.90 -221.95 13.76
CA ARG A 2 0.12 -222.10 12.66
C ARG A 2 0.01 -221.22 11.38
N ARG A 3 1.03 -220.88 10.59
CA ARG A 3 2.49 -221.16 10.43
C ARG A 3 3.05 -220.25 9.29
N ARG A 4 4.36 -219.92 9.37
CA ARG A 4 5.44 -219.82 8.33
C ARG A 4 5.38 -218.95 7.02
N ARG A 5 6.52 -218.23 6.83
CA ARG A 5 7.49 -218.09 5.67
C ARG A 5 7.42 -216.93 4.63
N GLU A 6 8.54 -216.16 4.61
CA GLU A 6 9.46 -215.71 3.51
C GLU A 6 9.07 -214.81 2.29
N ALA A 7 9.81 -213.66 2.18
CA ALA A 7 10.65 -213.16 1.03
C ALA A 7 10.26 -211.93 0.13
N LEU A 8 11.24 -211.00 -0.01
CA LEU A 8 11.66 -210.05 -1.10
C LEU A 8 11.16 -208.56 -1.27
N SER A 9 12.15 -207.63 -1.20
CA SER A 9 12.48 -206.34 -1.90
C SER A 9 11.50 -205.19 -2.24
N GLU A 10 11.83 -203.92 -1.88
CA GLU A 10 12.29 -202.82 -2.77
C GLU A 10 12.38 -201.41 -2.08
N PHE A 11 13.20 -200.51 -2.65
CA PHE A 11 13.76 -199.25 -2.14
C PHE A 11 12.76 -198.08 -1.96
N ASN A 12 12.94 -197.27 -0.91
CA ASN A 12 12.05 -196.18 -0.48
C ASN A 12 12.80 -194.82 -0.42
N ILE A 13 12.39 -193.81 -1.20
CA ILE A 13 13.05 -192.48 -1.34
C ILE A 13 12.12 -191.34 -0.83
N TRP A 14 11.06 -191.69 -0.10
CA TRP A 14 9.93 -190.79 0.22
C TRP A 14 10.03 -189.85 1.46
N PRO A 15 11.13 -189.65 2.23
CA PRO A 15 11.10 -188.66 3.33
C PRO A 15 11.85 -187.32 3.13
N ALA A 16 12.79 -187.19 2.18
CA ALA A 16 13.74 -186.05 2.18
C ALA A 16 13.37 -184.85 1.27
N PHE A 17 12.56 -185.03 0.22
CA PHE A 17 12.30 -183.96 -0.76
C PHE A 17 11.24 -182.95 -0.29
N THR A 18 10.27 -183.37 0.54
CA THR A 18 9.22 -182.49 1.07
C THR A 18 9.73 -181.52 2.14
N ASP A 19 10.75 -181.88 2.91
CA ASP A 19 11.29 -181.04 3.99
C ASP A 19 12.19 -179.92 3.43
N ALA A 20 12.97 -180.21 2.38
CA ALA A 20 13.73 -179.19 1.63
C ALA A 20 12.80 -178.18 0.93
N LEU A 21 11.65 -178.62 0.41
CA LEU A 21 10.66 -177.75 -0.22
C LEU A 21 9.97 -176.84 0.82
N GLY A 22 9.66 -177.36 2.01
CA GLY A 22 9.07 -176.58 3.12
C GLY A 22 10.02 -175.52 3.69
N GLY A 23 11.31 -175.86 3.86
CA GLY A 23 12.34 -174.92 4.30
C GLY A 23 12.57 -173.77 3.30
N LEU A 24 12.56 -174.07 2.01
CA LEU A 24 12.72 -173.07 0.95
C LEU A 24 11.54 -172.08 0.91
N VAL A 25 10.31 -172.57 1.14
CA VAL A 25 9.11 -171.72 1.25
C VAL A 25 9.14 -170.83 2.49
N MET A 26 9.61 -171.33 3.64
CA MET A 26 9.75 -170.51 4.87
C MET A 26 10.78 -169.40 4.72
N VAL A 27 11.94 -169.68 4.11
CA VAL A 27 12.96 -168.65 3.82
C VAL A 27 12.44 -167.63 2.80
N LEU A 28 11.69 -168.08 1.79
CA LEU A 28 11.05 -167.20 0.81
C LEU A 28 10.01 -166.29 1.49
N ILE A 29 9.15 -166.83 2.34
CA ILE A 29 8.16 -166.04 3.10
C ILE A 29 8.87 -165.06 4.05
N PHE A 30 9.95 -165.48 4.73
CA PHE A 30 10.72 -164.60 5.60
C PHE A 30 11.38 -163.44 4.82
N LEU A 31 12.01 -163.73 3.67
CA LEU A 31 12.59 -162.73 2.79
C LEU A 31 11.52 -161.76 2.26
N ILE A 32 10.35 -162.27 1.86
CA ILE A 32 9.21 -161.44 1.45
C ILE A 32 8.71 -160.60 2.63
N THR A 33 8.66 -161.14 3.85
CA THR A 33 8.17 -160.41 5.03
C THR A 33 9.13 -159.29 5.43
N VAL A 34 10.45 -159.55 5.43
CA VAL A 34 11.46 -158.52 5.67
C VAL A 34 11.43 -157.47 4.57
N PHE A 35 11.30 -157.89 3.31
CA PHE A 35 11.17 -156.97 2.17
C PHE A 35 9.93 -156.09 2.31
N VAL A 36 8.76 -156.66 2.61
CA VAL A 36 7.51 -155.92 2.84
C VAL A 36 7.62 -155.00 4.05
N ILE A 37 8.23 -155.42 5.16
CA ILE A 37 8.45 -154.54 6.32
C ILE A 37 9.38 -153.39 5.95
N THR A 38 10.46 -153.65 5.20
CA THR A 38 11.42 -152.63 4.77
C THR A 38 10.77 -151.66 3.78
N GLU A 39 9.96 -152.15 2.83
CA GLU A 39 9.13 -151.31 1.95
C GLU A 39 8.11 -150.48 2.75
N VAL A 40 7.48 -151.07 3.76
CA VAL A 40 6.50 -150.35 4.61
C VAL A 40 7.19 -149.28 5.45
N LEU A 41 8.39 -149.55 5.97
CA LEU A 41 9.18 -148.57 6.76
C LEU A 41 9.72 -147.44 5.87
N ILE A 42 10.30 -147.77 4.70
CA ILE A 42 10.75 -146.79 3.70
C ILE A 42 9.55 -145.98 3.19
N GLY A 43 8.41 -146.63 2.94
CA GLY A 43 7.16 -145.97 2.55
C GLY A 43 6.66 -145.00 3.62
N ARG A 44 6.73 -145.35 4.91
CA ARG A 44 6.41 -144.42 6.01
C ARG A 44 7.38 -143.25 6.11
N GLU A 45 8.68 -143.48 5.92
CA GLU A 45 9.73 -142.43 5.93
C GLU A 45 9.58 -141.48 4.73
N ILE A 46 9.30 -142.01 3.54
CA ILE A 46 9.06 -141.23 2.31
C ILE A 46 7.76 -140.44 2.45
N MET A 47 6.66 -141.06 2.90
CA MET A 47 5.40 -140.35 3.13
C MET A 47 5.53 -139.25 4.21
N GLY A 48 6.34 -139.47 5.25
CA GLY A 48 6.67 -138.46 6.26
C GLY A 48 7.48 -137.29 5.68
N LYS A 49 8.44 -137.58 4.80
CA LYS A 49 9.21 -136.56 4.07
C LYS A 49 8.35 -135.83 3.04
N ASP A 50 7.46 -136.50 2.33
CA ASP A 50 6.54 -135.89 1.36
C ASP A 50 5.53 -134.98 2.06
N THR A 51 5.03 -135.37 3.23
CA THR A 51 4.16 -134.52 4.05
C THR A 51 4.91 -133.31 4.63
N ALA A 52 6.17 -133.47 5.07
CA ALA A 52 7.02 -132.37 5.52
C ALA A 52 7.39 -131.42 4.36
N ILE A 53 7.71 -131.95 3.18
CA ILE A 53 7.97 -131.17 1.96
C ILE A 53 6.70 -130.40 1.56
N GLY A 54 5.52 -131.02 1.58
CA GLY A 54 4.25 -130.34 1.30
C GLY A 54 3.87 -129.28 2.35
N GLN A 55 4.27 -129.44 3.62
CA GLN A 55 4.15 -128.40 4.63
C GLN A 55 5.14 -127.26 4.38
N LEU A 56 6.40 -127.57 4.09
CA LEU A 56 7.43 -126.58 3.76
C LEU A 56 7.07 -125.80 2.49
N GLN A 57 6.54 -126.46 1.45
CA GLN A 57 6.06 -125.81 0.22
C GLN A 57 4.92 -124.84 0.51
N ARG A 58 3.92 -125.23 1.31
CA ARG A 58 2.84 -124.31 1.73
C ARG A 58 3.36 -123.14 2.57
N ILE A 59 4.34 -123.37 3.43
CA ILE A 59 4.99 -122.29 4.21
C ILE A 59 5.74 -121.35 3.27
N VAL A 60 6.50 -121.86 2.31
CA VAL A 60 7.22 -121.06 1.32
C VAL A 60 6.24 -120.25 0.49
N GLU A 61 5.17 -120.86 -0.05
CA GLU A 61 4.12 -120.15 -0.80
C GLU A 61 3.43 -119.07 0.06
N HIS A 62 3.14 -119.35 1.33
CA HIS A 62 2.57 -118.37 2.24
C HIS A 62 3.53 -117.22 2.54
N LEU A 63 4.82 -117.51 2.75
CA LEU A 63 5.86 -116.50 2.97
C LEU A 63 6.13 -115.66 1.71
N GLU A 64 6.10 -116.25 0.52
CA GLU A 64 6.17 -115.55 -0.76
C GLU A 64 4.97 -114.62 -0.94
N GLY A 65 3.77 -115.07 -0.57
CA GLY A 65 2.56 -114.23 -0.55
C GLY A 65 2.67 -113.05 0.41
N LEU A 66 3.09 -113.30 1.66
CA LEU A 66 3.32 -112.25 2.66
C LEU A 66 4.41 -111.26 2.24
N ALA A 67 5.50 -111.75 1.64
CA ALA A 67 6.56 -110.91 1.09
C ALA A 67 6.04 -110.04 -0.06
N GLY A 68 5.26 -110.62 -0.97
CA GLY A 68 4.63 -109.87 -2.07
C GLY A 68 3.64 -108.80 -1.60
N ASP A 69 2.84 -109.08 -0.57
CA ASP A 69 1.92 -108.09 0.02
C ASP A 69 2.66 -107.00 0.80
N ALA A 70 3.75 -107.34 1.51
CA ALA A 70 4.63 -106.37 2.14
C ALA A 70 5.33 -105.47 1.11
N GLU A 71 5.78 -106.00 -0.03
CA GLU A 71 6.36 -105.21 -1.12
C GLU A 71 5.34 -104.25 -1.75
N LYS A 72 4.10 -104.70 -1.98
CA LYS A 72 3.01 -103.85 -2.48
C LYS A 72 2.70 -102.71 -1.51
N GLU A 73 2.62 -103.00 -0.20
CA GLU A 73 2.38 -101.97 0.80
C GLU A 73 3.58 -101.01 0.92
N ALA A 74 4.82 -101.51 0.83
CA ALA A 74 6.02 -100.67 0.80
C ALA A 74 6.07 -99.76 -0.45
N ALA A 75 5.60 -100.23 -1.61
CA ALA A 75 5.47 -99.42 -2.82
C ALA A 75 4.38 -98.36 -2.66
N ARG A 76 3.23 -98.72 -2.06
CA ARG A 76 2.12 -97.80 -1.77
C ARG A 76 2.55 -96.70 -0.78
N LEU A 77 3.24 -97.06 0.30
CA LEU A 77 3.78 -96.12 1.28
C LEU A 77 4.84 -95.21 0.66
N ARG A 78 5.75 -95.73 -0.18
CA ARG A 78 6.72 -94.92 -0.93
C ARG A 78 6.02 -93.90 -1.83
N GLY A 79 4.99 -94.31 -2.58
CA GLY A 79 4.19 -93.38 -3.39
C GLY A 79 3.48 -92.31 -2.55
N ARG A 80 2.95 -92.67 -1.37
CA ARG A 80 2.37 -91.70 -0.42
C ARG A 80 3.40 -90.72 0.11
N VAL A 81 4.60 -91.19 0.49
CA VAL A 81 5.69 -90.33 0.98
C VAL A 81 6.11 -89.34 -0.11
N GLN A 82 6.34 -89.80 -1.34
CA GLN A 82 6.66 -88.92 -2.47
C GLN A 82 5.55 -87.89 -2.75
N GLY A 83 4.29 -88.30 -2.68
CA GLY A 83 3.15 -87.39 -2.81
C GLY A 83 3.09 -86.33 -1.70
N LEU A 84 3.36 -86.73 -0.46
CA LEU A 84 3.44 -85.82 0.69
C LEU A 84 4.63 -84.87 0.59
N GLU A 85 5.80 -85.35 0.17
CA GLU A 85 6.99 -84.52 -0.08
C GLU A 85 6.73 -83.47 -1.16
N GLY A 86 6.05 -83.86 -2.25
CA GLY A 86 5.60 -82.92 -3.28
C GLY A 86 4.64 -81.86 -2.75
N ALA A 87 3.65 -82.26 -1.93
CA ALA A 87 2.70 -81.34 -1.32
C ALA A 87 3.36 -80.38 -0.30
N VAL A 88 4.35 -80.85 0.46
CA VAL A 88 5.15 -80.02 1.38
C VAL A 88 5.96 -79.00 0.60
N SER A 89 6.66 -79.41 -0.47
CA SER A 89 7.44 -78.50 -1.30
C SER A 89 6.57 -77.41 -1.93
N GLU A 90 5.38 -77.77 -2.43
CA GLU A 90 4.46 -76.78 -2.99
C GLU A 90 3.94 -75.81 -1.94
N ARG A 91 3.60 -76.31 -0.74
CA ARG A 91 3.20 -75.45 0.38
C ARG A 91 4.31 -74.51 0.82
N GLU A 92 5.57 -74.96 0.82
CA GLU A 92 6.73 -74.13 1.13
C GLU A 92 6.93 -73.00 0.12
N ARG A 93 6.73 -73.26 -1.18
CA ARG A 93 6.75 -72.23 -2.23
C ARG A 93 5.67 -71.19 -2.02
N VAL A 94 4.43 -71.62 -1.78
CA VAL A 94 3.30 -70.70 -1.52
C VAL A 94 3.54 -69.88 -0.26
N LEU A 95 4.07 -70.47 0.82
CA LEU A 95 4.43 -69.73 2.03
C LEU A 95 5.54 -68.72 1.79
N ALA A 96 6.54 -69.04 0.98
CA ALA A 96 7.60 -68.11 0.60
C ALA A 96 7.03 -66.93 -0.21
N GLN A 97 6.15 -67.20 -1.18
CA GLN A 97 5.48 -66.16 -1.95
C GLN A 97 4.62 -65.24 -1.08
N LEU A 98 3.77 -65.81 -0.21
CA LEU A 98 2.92 -65.03 0.70
C LEU A 98 3.74 -64.18 1.68
N ARG A 99 4.89 -64.67 2.15
CA ARG A 99 5.81 -63.88 2.99
C ARG A 99 6.40 -62.71 2.22
N ALA A 100 6.77 -62.91 0.95
CA ALA A 100 7.26 -61.84 0.10
C ALA A 100 6.18 -60.78 -0.16
N GLU A 101 4.94 -61.18 -0.46
CA GLU A 101 3.81 -60.27 -0.64
C GLU A 101 3.43 -59.52 0.65
N LEU A 102 3.51 -60.18 1.81
CA LEU A 102 3.31 -59.51 3.10
C LEU A 102 4.39 -58.45 3.34
N ALA A 103 5.65 -58.76 3.04
CA ALA A 103 6.75 -57.82 3.21
C ALA A 103 6.60 -56.59 2.28
N THR A 104 6.20 -56.79 1.02
CA THR A 104 5.99 -55.67 0.08
C THR A 104 4.80 -54.81 0.47
N THR A 105 3.70 -55.41 0.92
CA THR A 105 2.51 -54.67 1.38
C THR A 105 2.77 -53.91 2.68
N GLN A 106 3.57 -54.48 3.60
CA GLN A 106 4.02 -53.77 4.80
C GLN A 106 4.88 -52.55 4.45
N ALA A 107 5.87 -52.71 3.57
CA ALA A 107 6.70 -51.60 3.10
C ALA A 107 5.87 -50.50 2.40
N ALA A 108 4.90 -50.88 1.55
CA ALA A 108 4.00 -49.93 0.90
C ALA A 108 3.11 -49.18 1.90
N ARG A 109 2.64 -49.86 2.96
CA ARG A 109 1.83 -49.24 4.02
C ARG A 109 2.64 -48.25 4.84
N GLU A 110 3.90 -48.57 5.15
CA GLU A 110 4.80 -47.66 5.86
C GLU A 110 5.09 -46.41 5.02
N ALA A 111 5.39 -46.58 3.73
CA ALA A 111 5.57 -45.47 2.80
C ALA A 111 4.32 -44.57 2.72
N LEU A 112 3.13 -45.17 2.56
CA LEU A 112 1.87 -44.44 2.52
C LEU A 112 1.58 -43.71 3.84
N SER A 113 1.93 -44.31 4.98
CA SER A 113 1.78 -43.66 6.29
C SER A 113 2.70 -42.44 6.42
N SER A 114 3.93 -42.53 5.91
CA SER A 114 4.88 -41.41 5.87
C SER A 114 4.37 -40.30 4.95
N ASP A 115 3.93 -40.64 3.74
CA ASP A 115 3.38 -39.68 2.77
C ASP A 115 2.13 -38.97 3.32
N LYS A 116 1.24 -39.73 3.96
CA LYS A 116 0.05 -39.19 4.62
C LYS A 116 0.44 -38.15 5.68
N SER A 117 1.40 -38.47 6.55
CA SER A 117 1.89 -37.54 7.57
C SER A 117 2.48 -36.28 6.94
N GLN A 118 3.23 -36.40 5.85
CA GLN A 118 3.81 -35.24 5.14
C GLN A 118 2.72 -34.35 4.52
N VAL A 119 1.69 -34.95 3.91
CA VAL A 119 0.56 -34.22 3.34
C VAL A 119 -0.24 -33.50 4.43
N GLU A 120 -0.48 -34.15 5.58
CA GLU A 120 -1.18 -33.54 6.71
C GLU A 120 -0.40 -32.33 7.27
N GLN A 121 0.93 -32.42 7.38
CA GLN A 121 1.79 -31.30 7.78
C GLN A 121 1.77 -30.15 6.77
N ASN A 122 1.86 -30.47 5.48
CA ASN A 122 1.81 -29.48 4.41
C ASN A 122 0.44 -28.77 4.37
N LEU A 123 -0.66 -29.53 4.54
CA LEU A 123 -2.01 -29.00 4.59
C LEU A 123 -2.19 -28.07 5.79
N SER A 124 -1.73 -28.49 6.98
CA SER A 124 -1.76 -27.63 8.18
C SER A 124 -0.99 -26.34 7.97
N THR A 125 0.17 -26.41 7.33
CA THR A 125 1.00 -25.23 7.03
C THR A 125 0.31 -24.30 6.03
N ALA A 126 -0.26 -24.85 4.95
CA ALA A 126 -1.00 -24.10 3.95
C ALA A 126 -2.26 -23.43 4.54
N GLN A 127 -2.98 -24.12 5.43
CA GLN A 127 -4.13 -23.56 6.15
C GLN A 127 -3.71 -22.40 7.06
N ALA A 128 -2.60 -22.54 7.79
CA ALA A 128 -2.08 -21.45 8.62
C ALA A 128 -1.68 -20.23 7.79
N GLN A 129 -1.03 -20.44 6.63
CA GLN A 129 -0.70 -19.36 5.70
C GLN A 129 -1.94 -18.69 5.10
N ALA A 130 -2.95 -19.46 4.71
CA ALA A 130 -4.21 -18.94 4.19
C ALA A 130 -4.95 -18.08 5.23
N ALA A 131 -5.00 -18.54 6.48
CA ALA A 131 -5.58 -17.77 7.59
C ALA A 131 -4.84 -16.45 7.80
N LEU A 132 -3.50 -16.47 7.79
CA LEU A 132 -2.68 -15.25 7.92
C LEU A 132 -2.93 -14.27 6.78
N LEU A 133 -2.99 -14.77 5.54
CA LEU A 133 -3.25 -13.94 4.36
C LEU A 133 -4.65 -13.33 4.39
N SER A 134 -5.67 -14.08 4.85
CA SER A 134 -7.03 -13.55 5.03
C SER A 134 -7.05 -12.38 6.01
N VAL A 135 -6.42 -12.53 7.18
CA VAL A 135 -6.31 -11.47 8.18
C VAL A 135 -5.56 -10.25 7.63
N ARG A 136 -4.49 -10.46 6.85
CA ARG A 136 -3.76 -9.37 6.20
C ARG A 136 -4.61 -8.65 5.15
N ALA A 137 -5.39 -9.38 4.36
CA ALA A 137 -6.30 -8.82 3.36
C ALA A 137 -7.40 -7.97 4.02
N GLU A 138 -8.00 -8.46 5.10
CA GLU A 138 -8.99 -7.71 5.89
C GLU A 138 -8.41 -6.41 6.45
N ARG A 139 -7.18 -6.47 7.00
CA ARG A 139 -6.49 -5.28 7.51
C ARG A 139 -6.21 -4.25 6.42
N LEU A 140 -5.75 -4.69 5.25
CA LEU A 140 -5.50 -3.81 4.11
C LEU A 140 -6.81 -3.21 3.57
N ALA A 141 -7.89 -3.98 3.51
CA ALA A 141 -9.19 -3.48 3.12
C ALA A 141 -9.69 -2.36 4.07
N ALA A 142 -9.56 -2.57 5.38
CA ALA A 142 -9.90 -1.56 6.38
C ALA A 142 -9.03 -0.29 6.27
N GLU A 143 -7.74 -0.44 5.95
CA GLU A 143 -6.82 0.67 5.70
C GLU A 143 -7.20 1.46 4.44
N LEU A 144 -7.54 0.78 3.34
CA LEU A 144 -8.02 1.42 2.12
C LEU A 144 -9.33 2.18 2.34
N GLU A 145 -10.29 1.62 3.08
CA GLU A 145 -11.51 2.34 3.44
C GLU A 145 -11.24 3.58 4.29
N ARG A 146 -10.30 3.50 5.24
CA ARG A 146 -9.88 4.65 6.05
C ARG A 146 -9.25 5.72 5.17
N LEU A 147 -8.36 5.36 4.26
CA LEU A 147 -7.70 6.29 3.32
C LEU A 147 -8.71 6.93 2.37
N ASN A 148 -9.65 6.16 1.82
CA ASN A 148 -10.70 6.68 0.95
C ASN A 148 -11.61 7.68 1.69
N ARG A 149 -11.99 7.40 2.94
CA ARG A 149 -12.73 8.36 3.77
C ARG A 149 -11.95 9.64 4.04
N ALA A 150 -10.66 9.53 4.35
CA ALA A 150 -9.80 10.69 4.56
C ALA A 150 -9.63 11.52 3.27
N LEU A 151 -9.49 10.87 2.12
CA LEU A 151 -9.39 11.55 0.83
C LEU A 151 -10.69 12.29 0.50
N ALA A 152 -11.85 11.67 0.71
CA ALA A 152 -13.14 12.31 0.49
C ALA A 152 -13.33 13.53 1.40
N ALA A 153 -12.96 13.43 2.68
CA ALA A 153 -13.01 14.55 3.62
C ALA A 153 -12.10 15.71 3.19
N ASN A 154 -10.86 15.41 2.77
CA ASN A 154 -9.93 16.42 2.28
C ASN A 154 -10.43 17.09 0.99
N GLN A 155 -11.02 16.32 0.06
CA GLN A 155 -11.61 16.88 -1.16
C GLN A 155 -12.79 17.82 -0.84
N GLN A 156 -13.62 17.47 0.13
CA GLN A 156 -14.70 18.33 0.59
C GLN A 156 -14.17 19.61 1.25
N GLU A 157 -13.12 19.52 2.07
CA GLU A 157 -12.49 20.69 2.69
C GLU A 157 -11.89 21.62 1.64
N LEU A 158 -11.21 21.08 0.62
CA LEU A 158 -10.70 21.88 -0.50
C LEU A 158 -11.82 22.58 -1.25
N ALA A 159 -12.91 21.90 -1.57
CA ALA A 159 -14.07 22.51 -2.23
C ALA A 159 -14.68 23.65 -1.39
N GLN A 160 -14.75 23.49 -0.07
CA GLN A 160 -15.22 24.55 0.83
C GLN A 160 -14.25 25.76 0.85
N ARG A 161 -12.94 25.51 0.90
CA ARG A 161 -11.93 26.57 0.86
C ARG A 161 -11.97 27.34 -0.46
N ASP A 162 -12.12 26.65 -1.59
CA ASP A 162 -12.24 27.28 -2.90
C ASP A 162 -13.50 28.15 -3.00
N ALA A 163 -14.63 27.68 -2.47
CA ALA A 163 -15.85 28.48 -2.40
C ALA A 163 -15.67 29.76 -1.56
N VAL A 164 -14.97 29.67 -0.42
CA VAL A 164 -14.65 30.84 0.41
C VAL A 164 -13.71 31.80 -0.32
N ILE A 165 -12.70 31.30 -1.03
CA ILE A 165 -11.77 32.14 -1.81
C ILE A 165 -12.52 32.89 -2.91
N VAL A 166 -13.40 32.21 -3.66
CA VAL A 166 -14.23 32.84 -4.70
C VAL A 166 -15.13 33.93 -4.09
N GLN A 167 -15.76 33.65 -2.94
CA GLN A 167 -16.58 34.64 -2.24
C GLN A 167 -15.77 35.86 -1.77
N GLN A 168 -14.59 35.63 -1.16
CA GLN A 168 -13.72 36.70 -0.69
C GLN A 168 -13.22 37.57 -1.84
N LYS A 169 -12.80 36.94 -2.95
CA LYS A 169 -12.38 37.67 -4.14
C LYS A 169 -13.49 38.56 -4.69
N GLY A 170 -14.72 38.03 -4.79
CA GLY A 170 -15.88 38.84 -5.20
C GLY A 170 -16.18 40.00 -4.24
N ARG A 171 -16.00 39.81 -2.93
CA ARG A 171 -16.12 40.90 -1.94
C ARG A 171 -15.04 41.98 -2.11
N ILE A 172 -13.80 41.58 -2.37
CA ILE A 172 -12.68 42.52 -2.60
C ILE A 172 -12.96 43.34 -3.85
N GLU A 173 -13.31 42.71 -4.96
CA GLU A 173 -13.63 43.41 -6.22
C GLU A 173 -14.82 44.38 -6.06
N ALA A 174 -15.84 43.98 -5.30
CA ALA A 174 -16.98 44.86 -4.98
C ALA A 174 -16.57 46.05 -4.10
N LEU A 175 -15.72 45.83 -3.09
CA LEU A 175 -15.20 46.88 -2.22
C LEU A 175 -14.30 47.85 -2.99
N ASP A 176 -13.42 47.35 -3.84
CA ASP A 176 -12.53 48.16 -4.67
C ASP A 176 -13.34 49.05 -5.62
N SER A 177 -14.37 48.49 -6.26
CA SER A 177 -15.26 49.24 -7.14
C SER A 177 -16.04 50.32 -6.38
N ALA A 178 -16.56 49.98 -5.20
CA ALA A 178 -17.28 50.91 -4.35
C ALA A 178 -16.38 52.03 -3.82
N LEU A 179 -15.15 51.70 -3.40
CA LEU A 179 -14.17 52.66 -2.94
C LEU A 179 -13.75 53.59 -4.06
N LYS A 180 -13.43 53.06 -5.25
CA LYS A 180 -13.08 53.86 -6.42
C LYS A 180 -14.20 54.83 -6.78
N LYS A 181 -15.46 54.38 -6.76
CA LYS A 181 -16.62 55.24 -7.00
C LYS A 181 -16.71 56.36 -5.95
N LYS A 182 -16.62 56.04 -4.66
CA LYS A 182 -16.65 57.04 -3.58
C LYS A 182 -15.50 58.05 -3.67
N LEU A 183 -14.31 57.61 -4.07
CA LEU A 183 -13.17 58.49 -4.27
C LEU A 183 -13.41 59.46 -5.43
N LEU A 184 -13.95 58.99 -6.56
CA LEU A 184 -14.30 59.84 -7.69
C LEU A 184 -15.37 60.87 -7.31
N GLU A 185 -16.44 60.43 -6.64
CA GLU A 185 -17.49 61.33 -6.13
C GLU A 185 -16.91 62.37 -5.18
N ARG A 186 -15.97 61.98 -4.31
CA ARG A 186 -15.32 62.92 -3.38
C ARG A 186 -14.43 63.92 -4.11
N VAL A 187 -13.65 63.48 -5.10
CA VAL A 187 -12.81 64.38 -5.91
C VAL A 187 -13.66 65.40 -6.65
N GLU A 188 -14.72 64.97 -7.32
CA GLU A 188 -15.65 65.88 -8.03
C GLU A 188 -16.31 66.88 -7.07
N GLU A 189 -16.72 66.43 -5.88
CA GLU A 189 -17.29 67.30 -4.85
C GLU A 189 -16.28 68.35 -4.37
N LEU A 190 -15.03 67.94 -4.11
CA LEU A 190 -13.96 68.83 -3.68
C LEU A 190 -13.57 69.85 -4.76
N GLU A 191 -13.50 69.45 -6.03
CA GLU A 191 -13.26 70.35 -7.16
C GLU A 191 -14.37 71.41 -7.28
N LYS A 192 -15.63 71.00 -7.07
CA LYS A 192 -16.76 71.93 -7.06
C LYS A 192 -16.67 72.94 -5.91
N TYR A 193 -16.38 72.48 -4.70
CA TYR A 193 -16.19 73.38 -3.55
C TYR A 193 -15.06 74.38 -3.78
N ALA A 194 -13.94 73.92 -4.35
CA ALA A 194 -12.84 74.80 -4.71
C ALA A 194 -13.33 75.86 -5.71
N SER A 195 -13.91 75.45 -6.84
CA SER A 195 -14.41 76.37 -7.88
C SER A 195 -15.39 77.41 -7.32
N ASP A 196 -16.36 76.99 -6.51
CA ASP A 196 -17.34 77.88 -5.87
C ASP A 196 -16.68 78.86 -4.89
N PHE A 197 -15.69 78.38 -4.11
CA PHE A 197 -14.91 79.21 -3.19
C PHE A 197 -14.14 80.31 -3.93
N PHE A 198 -13.45 79.94 -5.01
CA PHE A 198 -12.73 80.85 -5.88
C PHE A 198 -13.65 81.88 -6.56
N GLY A 199 -14.78 81.43 -7.10
CA GLY A 199 -15.75 82.28 -7.78
C GLY A 199 -16.27 83.39 -6.86
N ARG A 200 -16.61 83.04 -5.61
CA ARG A 200 -17.08 84.01 -4.60
C ARG A 200 -16.00 84.98 -4.18
N LEU A 201 -14.76 84.52 -3.96
CA LEU A 201 -13.65 85.42 -3.66
C LEU A 201 -13.43 86.43 -4.80
N ARG A 202 -13.47 85.96 -6.05
CA ARG A 202 -13.33 86.81 -7.23
C ARG A 202 -14.45 87.84 -7.33
N GLU A 203 -15.69 87.47 -7.06
CA GLU A 203 -16.85 88.37 -7.13
C GLU A 203 -16.72 89.54 -6.14
N VAL A 204 -16.30 89.27 -4.90
CA VAL A 204 -16.14 90.30 -3.86
C VAL A 204 -15.05 91.31 -4.23
N PHE A 205 -13.97 90.85 -4.87
CA PHE A 205 -12.84 91.71 -5.25
C PHE A 205 -12.88 92.23 -6.69
N ALA A 206 -13.91 91.90 -7.48
CA ALA A 206 -14.01 92.30 -8.89
C ALA A 206 -13.99 93.83 -9.10
N ASN A 207 -14.56 94.58 -8.15
CA ASN A 207 -14.67 96.04 -8.21
C ASN A 207 -13.70 96.76 -7.26
N ASN A 208 -12.71 96.06 -6.69
CA ASN A 208 -11.74 96.70 -5.81
C ASN A 208 -10.66 97.41 -6.67
N PRO A 209 -10.43 98.72 -6.48
CA PRO A 209 -9.45 99.48 -7.27
C PRO A 209 -7.99 99.07 -7.00
N ASP A 210 -7.71 98.54 -5.81
CA ASP A 210 -6.37 98.24 -5.31
C ASP A 210 -5.95 96.77 -5.53
N ILE A 211 -6.91 95.90 -5.87
CA ILE A 211 -6.71 94.46 -6.05
C ILE A 211 -7.13 94.05 -7.46
N LYS A 212 -6.18 93.51 -8.23
CA LYS A 212 -6.48 92.96 -9.57
C LYS A 212 -6.58 91.44 -9.50
N VAL A 213 -7.70 90.89 -9.97
CA VAL A 213 -7.89 89.44 -10.05
C VAL A 213 -7.45 88.92 -11.42
N VAL A 214 -6.43 88.06 -11.43
CA VAL A 214 -5.87 87.45 -12.65
C VAL A 214 -5.83 85.93 -12.47
N GLY A 215 -6.77 85.24 -13.12
CA GLY A 215 -6.88 83.78 -12.97
C GLY A 215 -7.19 83.38 -11.52
N ASP A 216 -6.25 82.65 -10.90
CA ASP A 216 -6.27 82.17 -9.52
C ASP A 216 -5.52 83.08 -8.53
N ARG A 217 -5.14 84.29 -8.97
CA ARG A 217 -4.27 85.21 -8.23
C ARG A 217 -4.96 86.53 -7.93
N PHE A 218 -4.79 86.99 -6.71
CA PHE A 218 -5.17 88.34 -6.28
C PHE A 218 -3.90 89.18 -6.20
N VAL A 219 -3.76 90.13 -7.12
CA VAL A 219 -2.55 90.94 -7.29
C VAL A 219 -2.73 92.29 -6.60
N PHE A 220 -1.94 92.51 -5.56
CA PHE A 220 -1.85 93.75 -4.80
C PHE A 220 -0.62 94.52 -5.23
N GLN A 221 -0.76 95.80 -5.54
CA GLN A 221 0.40 96.64 -5.86
C GLN A 221 1.22 96.88 -4.59
N SER A 222 2.55 96.73 -4.67
CA SER A 222 3.39 96.85 -3.46
C SER A 222 3.32 98.23 -2.81
N GLU A 223 3.05 99.29 -3.58
CA GLU A 223 2.94 100.67 -3.07
C GLU A 223 1.68 100.91 -2.22
N VAL A 224 0.64 100.10 -2.43
CA VAL A 224 -0.57 100.12 -1.58
C VAL A 224 -0.26 99.41 -0.26
N LEU A 225 0.44 98.28 -0.33
CA LEU A 225 0.74 97.46 0.84
C LEU A 225 1.92 97.96 1.69
N PHE A 226 2.94 98.57 1.10
CA PHE A 226 4.19 98.91 1.75
C PHE A 226 4.73 100.27 1.33
N GLY A 227 5.53 100.88 2.21
CA GLY A 227 6.41 101.98 1.84
C GLY A 227 7.50 101.57 0.83
N SER A 228 8.07 102.55 0.13
CA SER A 228 9.17 102.32 -0.81
C SER A 228 10.39 101.73 -0.08
N GLY A 229 10.90 100.59 -0.54
CA GLY A 229 12.03 99.89 0.09
C GLY A 229 11.73 99.23 1.45
N GLU A 230 10.51 99.34 1.94
CA GLU A 230 10.10 98.79 3.23
C GLU A 230 9.33 97.47 3.07
N ALA A 231 9.33 96.66 4.13
CA ALA A 231 8.49 95.48 4.26
C ALA A 231 7.46 95.61 5.40
N THR A 232 7.29 96.80 5.97
CA THR A 232 6.27 97.07 6.98
C THR A 232 4.97 97.46 6.30
N LEU A 233 3.85 96.84 6.68
CA LEU A 233 2.55 97.12 6.08
C LEU A 233 2.04 98.53 6.39
N SER A 234 1.58 99.23 5.35
CA SER A 234 0.93 100.53 5.45
C SER A 234 -0.48 100.40 6.07
N PRO A 235 -1.05 101.47 6.67
CA PRO A 235 -2.42 101.44 7.18
C PRO A 235 -3.48 101.08 6.12
N ASN A 236 -3.31 101.57 4.89
CA ASN A 236 -4.22 101.27 3.78
C ASN A 236 -4.11 99.81 3.35
N GLY A 237 -2.88 99.29 3.25
CA GLY A 237 -2.63 97.90 2.91
C GLY A 237 -3.17 96.91 3.94
N ARG A 238 -3.11 97.27 5.23
CA ARG A 238 -3.77 96.53 6.31
C ARG A 238 -5.28 96.43 6.08
N GLY A 239 -5.94 97.53 5.74
CA GLY A 239 -7.38 97.54 5.48
C GLY A 239 -7.82 96.63 4.33
N ASP A 240 -7.03 96.51 3.26
CA ASP A 240 -7.35 95.58 2.17
C ASP A 240 -7.05 94.12 2.51
N LEU A 241 -6.00 93.87 3.28
CA LEU A 241 -5.72 92.54 3.83
C LEU A 241 -6.76 92.11 4.88
N ASP A 242 -7.33 93.04 5.65
CA ASP A 242 -8.42 92.77 6.59
C ASP A 242 -9.68 92.32 5.85
N LYS A 243 -10.03 93.03 4.77
CA LYS A 243 -11.14 92.62 3.88
C LYS A 243 -10.88 91.23 3.29
N PHE A 244 -9.66 90.97 2.82
CA PHE A 244 -9.29 89.65 2.30
C PHE A 244 -9.42 88.55 3.36
N ALA A 245 -8.86 88.75 4.55
CA ALA A 245 -8.93 87.80 5.65
C ALA A 245 -10.38 87.52 6.09
N MET A 246 -11.21 88.57 6.20
CA MET A 246 -12.62 88.44 6.56
C MET A 246 -13.39 87.62 5.53
N VAL A 247 -13.26 87.93 4.24
CA VAL A 247 -13.97 87.23 3.16
C VAL A 247 -13.48 85.79 3.07
N TYR A 248 -12.17 85.57 3.17
CA TYR A 248 -11.58 84.23 3.22
C TYR A 248 -12.19 83.42 4.37
N GLN A 249 -12.26 83.96 5.59
CA GLN A 249 -12.80 83.24 6.75
C GLN A 249 -14.28 82.90 6.59
N GLN A 250 -15.09 83.82 6.07
CA GLN A 250 -16.51 83.58 5.79
C GLN A 250 -16.73 82.43 4.81
N LEU A 251 -15.85 82.32 3.81
CA LEU A 251 -15.92 81.27 2.79
C LEU A 251 -15.27 79.97 3.28
N ALA A 252 -14.15 80.05 4.01
CA ALA A 252 -13.43 78.92 4.58
C ALA A 252 -14.26 78.18 5.64
N ALA A 253 -15.15 78.87 6.36
CA ALA A 253 -16.10 78.24 7.28
C ALA A 253 -17.08 77.27 6.59
N ARG A 254 -17.23 77.36 5.27
CA ARG A 254 -18.07 76.46 4.46
C ARG A 254 -17.27 75.40 3.70
N LEU A 255 -15.94 75.44 3.78
CA LEU A 255 -15.10 74.46 3.12
C LEU A 255 -15.06 73.15 3.91
N PRO A 256 -15.06 72.00 3.22
CA PRO A 256 -14.76 70.74 3.88
C PRO A 256 -13.37 70.75 4.52
N PRO A 257 -13.19 70.16 5.72
CA PRO A 257 -11.92 70.18 6.44
C PRO A 257 -10.77 69.48 5.68
N ASP A 258 -11.11 68.52 4.84
CA ASP A 258 -10.24 67.71 3.99
C ASP A 258 -9.93 68.36 2.63
N LEU A 259 -10.54 69.49 2.27
CA LEU A 259 -10.15 70.22 1.08
C LEU A 259 -8.84 70.99 1.35
N PRO A 260 -7.72 70.73 0.66
CA PRO A 260 -6.42 71.31 0.98
C PRO A 260 -6.18 72.66 0.28
N VAL A 261 -7.11 73.60 0.39
CA VAL A 261 -6.91 74.99 -0.07
C VAL A 261 -5.80 75.67 0.72
N ILE A 262 -4.77 76.17 0.03
CA ILE A 262 -3.66 76.95 0.57
C ILE A 262 -3.59 78.27 -0.18
N ILE A 263 -3.35 79.36 0.54
CA ILE A 263 -3.04 80.68 -0.01
C ILE A 263 -1.53 80.88 0.01
N GLU A 264 -0.93 80.83 -1.17
CA GLU A 264 0.48 81.10 -1.40
C GLU A 264 0.66 82.59 -1.68
N VAL A 265 1.25 83.29 -0.72
CA VAL A 265 1.60 84.71 -0.80
C VAL A 265 2.95 84.85 -1.47
N GLN A 266 2.96 85.36 -2.69
CA GLN A 266 4.16 85.53 -3.51
C GLN A 266 4.58 87.00 -3.54
N GLY A 267 5.82 87.28 -3.10
CA GLY A 267 6.40 88.62 -3.19
C GLY A 267 7.20 88.80 -4.46
N HIS A 268 7.00 89.91 -5.17
CA HIS A 268 7.78 90.25 -6.37
C HIS A 268 8.40 91.64 -6.26
N THR A 269 9.54 91.81 -6.92
CA THR A 269 10.22 93.11 -7.08
C THR A 269 10.31 93.46 -8.57
N ASP A 270 10.66 94.70 -8.87
CA ASP A 270 11.17 95.05 -10.19
C ASP A 270 12.67 94.74 -10.30
N ARG A 271 13.24 95.01 -11.48
CA ARG A 271 14.65 94.73 -11.80
C ARG A 271 15.65 95.71 -11.16
N VAL A 272 15.19 96.80 -10.55
CA VAL A 272 16.06 97.80 -9.93
C VAL A 272 16.63 97.21 -8.64
N PRO A 273 17.96 97.10 -8.49
CA PRO A 273 18.55 96.53 -7.30
C PRO A 273 18.25 97.38 -6.06
N VAL A 274 17.81 96.75 -4.99
CA VAL A 274 17.70 97.41 -3.67
C VAL A 274 19.11 97.79 -3.20
N ARG A 275 19.31 99.06 -2.83
CA ARG A 275 20.60 99.61 -2.35
C ARG A 275 20.38 100.50 -1.13
N GLY A 276 21.32 100.45 -0.18
CA GLY A 276 21.36 101.39 0.97
C GLY A 276 20.26 101.22 2.02
N GLY A 277 19.50 100.12 2.00
CA GLY A 277 18.42 99.82 2.94
C GLY A 277 18.69 98.57 3.80
N ARG A 278 17.65 98.09 4.50
CA ARG A 278 17.71 96.93 5.41
C ARG A 278 17.94 95.58 4.71
N PHE A 279 17.57 95.47 3.42
CA PHE A 279 17.60 94.21 2.67
C PHE A 279 18.80 94.18 1.71
N ALA A 280 19.51 93.07 1.67
CA ALA A 280 20.71 92.88 0.86
C ALA A 280 20.39 92.56 -0.62
N SER A 281 19.18 92.08 -0.91
CA SER A 281 18.77 91.74 -2.28
C SER A 281 17.26 91.81 -2.46
N ASN A 282 16.83 91.79 -3.72
CA ASN A 282 15.43 91.66 -4.11
C ASN A 282 14.78 90.34 -3.64
N TRP A 283 15.56 89.26 -3.54
CA TRP A 283 15.11 88.01 -2.92
C TRP A 283 14.73 88.20 -1.46
N GLU A 284 15.58 88.88 -0.70
CA GLU A 284 15.32 89.14 0.71
C GLU A 284 14.13 90.09 0.90
N LEU A 285 14.04 91.15 0.09
CA LEU A 285 12.93 92.10 0.14
C LEU A 285 11.59 91.43 -0.22
N SER A 286 11.55 90.65 -1.30
CA SER A 286 10.32 89.96 -1.73
C SER A 286 9.87 88.91 -0.70
N THR A 287 10.80 88.13 -0.16
CA THR A 287 10.51 87.14 0.88
C THR A 287 10.01 87.81 2.16
N ALA A 288 10.68 88.86 2.61
CA ALA A 288 10.28 89.60 3.81
C ALA A 288 8.88 90.21 3.68
N ARG A 289 8.54 90.78 2.52
CA ARG A 289 7.20 91.30 2.25
C ARG A 289 6.14 90.20 2.22
N ALA A 290 6.41 89.08 1.57
CA ALA A 290 5.50 87.94 1.57
C ALA A 290 5.26 87.39 2.98
N GLN A 291 6.33 87.29 3.78
CA GLN A 291 6.25 86.84 5.16
C GLN A 291 5.48 87.83 6.05
N GLU A 292 5.67 89.14 5.89
CA GLU A 292 4.90 90.14 6.64
C GLU A 292 3.40 90.02 6.36
N VAL A 293 3.02 89.85 5.09
CA VAL A 293 1.61 89.64 4.71
C VAL A 293 1.06 88.36 5.35
N VAL A 294 1.80 87.25 5.31
CA VAL A 294 1.39 86.00 5.98
C VAL A 294 1.22 86.21 7.49
N ASN A 295 2.21 86.82 8.16
CA ASN A 295 2.14 87.10 9.59
C ASN A 295 0.91 87.95 9.94
N TYR A 296 0.62 88.96 9.11
CA TYR A 296 -0.55 89.81 9.29
C TYR A 296 -1.86 89.04 9.11
N LEU A 297 -1.99 88.24 8.05
CA LEU A 297 -3.18 87.41 7.82
C LEU A 297 -3.41 86.39 8.95
N VAL A 298 -2.34 85.83 9.51
CA VAL A 298 -2.42 84.98 10.72
C VAL A 298 -2.95 85.77 11.92
N GLN A 299 -2.48 87.00 12.14
CA GLN A 299 -3.00 87.86 13.20
C GLN A 299 -4.49 88.19 13.01
N GLN A 300 -4.94 88.29 11.76
CA GLN A 300 -6.37 88.47 11.44
C GLN A 300 -7.19 87.18 11.60
N GLY A 301 -6.58 86.04 11.95
CA GLY A 301 -7.26 84.78 12.25
C GLY A 301 -7.27 83.75 11.12
N MET A 302 -6.52 83.97 10.03
CA MET A 302 -6.34 82.92 9.01
C MET A 302 -5.50 81.76 9.58
N PRO A 303 -5.90 80.48 9.39
CA PRO A 303 -5.14 79.35 9.91
C PRO A 303 -3.74 79.29 9.29
N PRO A 304 -2.65 79.24 10.09
CA PRO A 304 -1.29 79.20 9.55
C PRO A 304 -1.03 78.04 8.58
N GLN A 305 -1.69 76.90 8.77
CA GLN A 305 -1.57 75.72 7.89
C GLN A 305 -2.13 75.95 6.48
N ARG A 306 -2.89 77.04 6.28
CA ARG A 306 -3.50 77.44 5.02
C ARG A 306 -2.71 78.55 4.31
N LEU A 307 -1.56 78.96 4.84
CA LEU A 307 -0.77 80.07 4.32
C LEU A 307 0.65 79.61 4.00
N ALA A 308 1.21 80.10 2.89
CA ALA A 308 2.62 79.92 2.55
C ALA A 308 3.19 81.25 2.06
N ALA A 309 4.40 81.61 2.47
CA ALA A 309 5.12 82.79 1.97
C ALA A 309 6.22 82.35 0.99
N VAL A 310 6.27 82.97 -0.18
CA VAL A 310 7.26 82.68 -1.22
C VAL A 310 7.84 83.99 -1.76
N GLY A 311 9.16 84.15 -1.74
CA GLY A 311 9.84 85.23 -2.45
C GLY A 311 10.07 84.84 -3.91
N MET A 312 9.80 85.74 -4.85
CA MET A 312 9.96 85.50 -6.29
C MET A 312 10.93 86.49 -6.96
N ALA A 313 11.39 87.49 -6.21
CA ALA A 313 12.29 88.56 -6.66
C ALA A 313 11.87 89.17 -8.02
N GLU A 314 12.84 89.60 -8.85
CA GLU A 314 12.61 90.21 -10.17
C GLU A 314 12.40 89.20 -11.29
N TYR A 315 12.59 87.90 -11.04
CA TYR A 315 12.67 86.86 -12.08
C TYR A 315 11.32 86.44 -12.67
N HIS A 316 10.22 87.02 -12.18
CA HIS A 316 8.86 86.76 -12.66
C HIS A 316 8.12 88.07 -12.98
N PRO A 317 8.59 88.86 -13.97
CA PRO A 317 7.97 90.12 -14.35
C PRO A 317 6.64 89.87 -15.09
N ILE A 318 5.61 90.63 -14.76
CA ILE A 318 4.34 90.66 -15.49
C ILE A 318 4.36 91.67 -16.65
N ASP A 319 5.27 92.64 -16.59
CA ASP A 319 5.52 93.61 -17.65
C ASP A 319 7.02 93.65 -17.95
N PRO A 320 7.48 93.13 -19.11
CA PRO A 320 8.89 93.07 -19.44
C PRO A 320 9.46 94.42 -19.90
N ALA A 321 8.62 95.45 -20.06
CA ALA A 321 9.08 96.76 -20.50
C ALA A 321 10.01 97.41 -19.45
N ASP A 322 10.87 98.31 -19.94
CA ASP A 322 11.88 98.99 -19.14
C ASP A 322 11.48 100.45 -18.90
N ASN A 323 10.37 100.64 -18.17
CA ASN A 323 9.83 101.96 -17.88
C ASN A 323 9.24 102.01 -16.46
N PRO A 324 9.02 103.21 -15.89
CA PRO A 324 8.52 103.36 -14.53
C PRO A 324 7.17 102.66 -14.27
N GLU A 325 6.31 102.56 -15.29
CA GLU A 325 5.01 101.90 -15.17
C GLU A 325 5.16 100.39 -15.05
N ALA A 326 6.01 99.78 -15.87
CA ALA A 326 6.32 98.36 -15.83
C ALA A 326 6.97 97.97 -14.49
N TYR A 327 7.86 98.81 -13.96
CA TYR A 327 8.43 98.58 -12.63
C TYR A 327 7.36 98.61 -11.54
N ARG A 328 6.46 99.60 -11.57
CA ARG A 328 5.33 99.71 -10.64
C ARG A 328 4.45 98.46 -10.67
N ARG A 329 4.17 97.94 -11.86
CA ARG A 329 3.40 96.71 -12.05
C ARG A 329 4.13 95.47 -11.54
N ASN A 330 5.44 95.38 -11.75
CA ASN A 330 6.24 94.24 -11.31
C ASN A 330 6.42 94.17 -9.79
N ARG A 331 6.47 95.32 -9.11
CA ARG A 331 6.40 95.43 -7.64
C ARG A 331 4.99 95.11 -7.14
N ARG A 332 4.76 93.85 -6.80
CA ARG A 332 3.44 93.37 -6.36
C ARG A 332 3.54 92.23 -5.37
N ILE A 333 2.46 92.01 -4.65
CA ILE A 333 2.20 90.78 -3.90
C ILE A 333 1.07 90.04 -4.60
N GLU A 334 1.27 88.76 -4.89
CA GLU A 334 0.21 87.91 -5.43
C GLU A 334 -0.25 86.95 -4.33
N LEU A 335 -1.54 86.91 -4.04
CA LEU A 335 -2.14 85.85 -3.23
C LEU A 335 -2.69 84.82 -4.22
N LYS A 336 -1.94 83.76 -4.43
CA LYS A 336 -2.32 82.64 -5.29
C LYS A 336 -2.98 81.57 -4.44
N ILE A 337 -4.14 81.07 -4.86
CA ILE A 337 -4.80 80.00 -4.15
C ILE A 337 -4.50 78.69 -4.87
N THR A 338 -4.15 77.65 -4.13
CA THR A 338 -3.79 76.34 -4.67
C THR A 338 -4.45 75.24 -3.84
N SER A 339 -4.91 74.19 -4.50
CA SER A 339 -5.17 72.89 -3.86
C SER A 339 -3.93 72.02 -4.08
N ARG A 340 -3.18 71.71 -3.02
CA ARG A 340 -2.08 70.74 -3.10
C ARG A 340 -2.45 69.43 -2.46
#